data_AF-A0A059AAH1-F1
#
_entry.id   AF-A0A059AAH1-F1
#
_cell.length_a   1.000
_cell.length_b   1.000
_cell.length_c   1.000
_cell.angle_alpha   90.00
_cell.angle_beta   90.00
_cell.angle_gamma   90.00
#
_symmetry.space_group_name_H-M   'P 1'
#
loop_
_entity.id
_entity.type
_entity.pdbx_description
1 polymer ?
#
loop_
_entity_poly.entity_id
_entity_poly.type
_entity_poly.pdbx_seq_one_letter_code
_entity_poly.pdbx_strand_id
1 'polypeptide(L)'
;MVSHAILDTQHNPGAVPSNGEDRYQMFDFCKKSIQNVKDFLQQYCEGRRLAGYIMYQDPLAMFYEAVCVGIDFNGNVNADYFQLPLPPTVSVQRERAGKMTLADVGGYFHLPIEKASERLHLCPTVVKKICRKGGVGRWPYRKIQCIERKILELREQLKREDEPKRSRTQAEIDEWQRNLDKIRYGVARTD
;
A
#
# COMPACT_ATOMS: atom_id res chain seq x y z
N MET A 1 -4.32 -33.62 0.85
CA MET A 1 -3.03 -34.28 1.17
C MET A 1 -2.15 -34.22 -0.06
N VAL A 2 -0.87 -33.84 0.05
CA VAL A 2 0.05 -33.79 -1.10
C VAL A 2 0.40 -35.22 -1.49
N SER A 3 0.02 -35.63 -2.69
CA SER A 3 0.21 -36.99 -3.20
C SER A 3 1.52 -37.18 -3.96
N HIS A 4 2.02 -36.12 -4.61
CA HIS A 4 3.25 -36.16 -5.41
C HIS A 4 3.86 -34.76 -5.48
N ALA A 5 5.15 -34.67 -5.80
CA ALA A 5 5.81 -33.43 -6.19
C ALA A 5 6.53 -33.63 -7.53
N ILE A 6 6.64 -32.55 -8.31
CA ILE A 6 7.33 -32.55 -9.60
C ILE A 6 8.41 -31.48 -9.53
N LEU A 7 9.65 -31.86 -9.84
CA LEU A 7 10.79 -30.97 -9.95
C LEU A 7 11.20 -30.85 -11.41
N ASP A 8 11.05 -29.66 -11.99
CA ASP A 8 11.55 -29.37 -13.34
C ASP A 8 13.08 -29.19 -13.31
N THR A 9 13.78 -29.94 -14.15
CA THR A 9 15.25 -29.98 -14.21
C THR A 9 15.82 -29.02 -15.26
N GLN A 10 14.99 -28.36 -16.08
CA GLN A 10 15.42 -27.47 -17.17
C GLN A 10 15.11 -26.00 -16.86
N HIS A 11 16.08 -25.29 -16.27
CA HIS A 11 16.12 -23.82 -16.33
C HIS A 11 17.47 -23.31 -16.81
N ASN A 12 17.90 -23.77 -18.00
CA ASN A 12 18.98 -23.12 -18.72
C ASN A 12 18.45 -22.61 -20.06
N PRO A 13 18.15 -21.30 -20.21
CA PRO A 13 17.46 -20.74 -21.38
C PRO A 13 18.29 -20.73 -22.68
N GLY A 14 19.41 -21.46 -22.76
CA GLY A 14 20.31 -21.48 -23.92
C GLY A 14 20.83 -22.85 -24.36
N ALA A 15 20.38 -23.96 -23.77
CA ALA A 15 20.87 -25.30 -24.15
C ALA A 15 19.87 -26.02 -25.08
N VAL A 16 20.34 -26.42 -26.27
CA VAL A 16 19.58 -27.23 -27.23
C VAL A 16 19.30 -28.60 -26.61
N PRO A 17 18.05 -29.10 -26.62
CA PRO A 17 17.71 -30.36 -25.97
C PRO A 17 18.24 -31.55 -26.79
N SER A 18 19.23 -32.25 -26.24
CA SER A 18 19.61 -33.59 -26.72
C SER A 18 18.60 -34.62 -26.19
N ASN A 19 18.01 -35.33 -27.14
CA ASN A 19 17.14 -36.51 -27.03
C ASN A 19 16.98 -37.18 -25.66
N GLY A 20 15.74 -37.15 -25.15
CA GLY A 20 15.11 -38.33 -24.56
C GLY A 20 15.19 -38.55 -23.05
N GLU A 21 15.76 -37.65 -22.25
CA GLU A 21 15.80 -37.81 -20.79
C GLU A 21 14.76 -36.94 -20.08
N ASP A 22 14.14 -37.51 -19.03
CA ASP A 22 12.94 -37.00 -18.36
C ASP A 22 13.06 -35.51 -18.00
N ARG A 23 12.17 -34.71 -18.60
CA ARG A 23 12.09 -33.25 -18.44
C ARG A 23 11.73 -32.80 -17.02
N TYR A 24 11.39 -33.74 -16.16
CA TYR A 24 10.98 -33.50 -14.79
C TYR A 24 11.23 -34.75 -13.96
N GLN A 25 11.53 -34.55 -12.68
CA GLN A 25 11.63 -35.61 -11.69
C GLN A 25 10.36 -35.64 -10.85
N MET A 26 9.64 -36.76 -10.87
CA MET A 26 8.43 -36.95 -10.07
C MET A 26 8.72 -37.71 -8.79
N PHE A 27 8.27 -37.18 -7.66
CA PHE A 27 8.40 -37.77 -6.33
C PHE A 27 7.02 -38.20 -5.82
N ASP A 28 6.84 -39.49 -5.52
CA ASP A 28 5.59 -40.03 -5.00
C ASP A 28 5.55 -39.99 -3.46
N PHE A 29 4.47 -39.41 -2.93
CA PHE A 29 4.19 -39.31 -1.50
C PHE A 29 2.92 -40.06 -1.09
N CYS A 30 2.25 -40.80 -1.99
CA CYS A 30 0.97 -41.49 -1.71
C CYS A 30 1.03 -42.47 -0.53
N LYS A 31 2.22 -42.98 -0.19
CA LYS A 31 2.46 -43.90 0.95
C LYS A 31 3.32 -43.28 2.06
N LYS A 32 3.55 -41.97 2.03
CA LYS A 32 4.43 -41.26 2.97
C LYS A 32 3.59 -40.42 3.93
N SER A 33 4.06 -40.31 5.17
CA SER A 33 3.43 -39.45 6.17
C SER A 33 3.66 -37.97 5.83
N ILE A 34 2.83 -37.08 6.38
CA ILE A 34 3.03 -35.64 6.26
C ILE A 34 4.40 -35.18 6.79
N GLN A 35 4.94 -35.88 7.81
CA GLN A 35 6.28 -35.62 8.34
C GLN A 35 7.37 -35.93 7.29
N ASN A 36 7.23 -37.02 6.55
CA ASN A 36 8.16 -37.36 5.47
C ASN A 36 8.13 -36.32 4.34
N VAL A 37 6.96 -35.75 4.03
CA VAL A 37 6.84 -34.64 3.06
C VAL A 37 7.56 -33.40 3.57
N LYS A 38 7.40 -33.07 4.86
CA LYS A 38 8.07 -31.93 5.50
C LYS A 38 9.59 -32.08 5.48
N ASP A 39 10.10 -33.24 5.87
CA ASP A 39 11.53 -33.53 5.89
C ASP A 39 12.12 -33.46 4.48
N PHE A 40 11.40 -33.97 3.48
CA PHE A 40 11.77 -33.84 2.06
C PHE A 40 11.89 -32.37 1.63
N LEU A 41 10.88 -31.55 1.90
CA LEU A 41 10.89 -30.13 1.55
C LEU A 41 12.04 -29.37 2.24
N GLN A 42 12.31 -29.69 3.51
CA GLN A 42 13.40 -29.07 4.25
C GLN A 42 14.77 -29.41 3.66
N GLN A 43 15.00 -30.69 3.32
CA GLN A 43 16.23 -31.13 2.66
C GLN A 43 16.39 -30.51 1.27
N TYR A 44 15.29 -30.43 0.50
CA TYR A 44 15.30 -29.80 -0.82
C TYR A 44 15.67 -28.31 -0.73
N CYS A 45 15.03 -27.54 0.15
CA CYS A 45 15.34 -26.12 0.35
C CYS A 45 16.81 -25.90 0.74
N GLU A 46 17.36 -26.76 1.61
CA GLU A 46 18.76 -26.71 2.01
C GLU A 46 19.71 -27.02 0.84
N GLY A 47 19.40 -28.04 0.04
CA GLY A 47 20.16 -28.36 -1.17
C GLY A 47 20.17 -27.21 -2.19
N ARG A 48 19.03 -26.53 -2.37
CA ARG A 48 18.93 -25.35 -3.26
C ARG A 48 19.71 -24.16 -2.71
N ARG A 49 19.67 -23.94 -1.39
CA ARG A 49 20.47 -22.90 -0.72
C ARG A 49 21.96 -23.13 -0.92
N LEU A 50 22.45 -24.37 -0.78
CA LEU A 50 23.86 -24.73 -1.02
C LEU A 50 24.27 -24.59 -2.49
N ALA A 51 23.34 -24.83 -3.42
CA ALA A 51 23.54 -24.61 -4.85
C ALA A 51 23.46 -23.12 -5.26
N GLY A 52 23.40 -22.19 -4.30
CA GLY A 52 23.43 -20.73 -4.53
C GLY A 52 22.07 -20.11 -4.85
N TYR A 53 20.97 -20.84 -4.72
CA TYR A 53 19.63 -20.28 -4.90
C TYR A 53 19.16 -19.59 -3.63
N ILE A 54 18.50 -18.44 -3.79
CA ILE A 54 17.90 -17.67 -2.69
C ILE A 54 16.40 -17.94 -2.68
N MET A 55 15.89 -18.41 -1.55
CA MET A 55 14.45 -18.55 -1.33
C MET A 55 13.83 -17.17 -1.14
N TYR A 56 12.93 -16.77 -2.04
CA TYR A 56 12.19 -15.52 -1.92
C TYR A 56 10.86 -15.79 -1.20
N GLN A 57 10.51 -14.94 -0.24
CA GLN A 57 9.19 -15.00 0.40
C GLN A 57 8.13 -14.69 -0.65
N ASP A 58 7.14 -15.58 -0.80
CA ASP A 58 6.05 -15.34 -1.74
C ASP A 58 5.33 -14.02 -1.39
N PRO A 59 5.29 -13.02 -2.29
CA PRO A 59 4.54 -11.78 -2.08
C PRO A 59 3.05 -12.01 -1.78
N LEU A 60 2.52 -13.17 -2.18
CA LEU A 60 1.14 -13.58 -1.96
C LEU A 60 0.97 -14.49 -0.74
N ALA A 61 2.01 -14.74 0.05
CA ALA A 61 1.92 -15.57 1.26
C ALA A 61 0.80 -15.10 2.19
N MET A 62 0.67 -13.79 2.40
CA MET A 62 -0.40 -13.17 3.18
C MET A 62 -1.80 -13.43 2.60
N PHE A 63 -1.92 -13.53 1.28
CA PHE A 63 -3.19 -13.85 0.60
C PHE A 63 -3.54 -15.32 0.79
N TYR A 64 -2.60 -16.24 0.61
CA TYR A 64 -2.85 -17.67 0.81
C TYR A 64 -3.11 -18.00 2.28
N GLU A 65 -2.39 -17.36 3.20
CA GLU A 65 -2.70 -17.44 4.62
C GLU A 65 -4.13 -16.96 4.89
N ALA A 66 -4.52 -15.79 4.38
CA ALA A 66 -5.88 -15.24 4.50
C ALA A 66 -6.98 -16.15 3.93
N VAL A 67 -6.72 -16.81 2.79
CA VAL A 67 -7.67 -17.74 2.16
C VAL A 67 -7.78 -19.06 2.94
N CYS A 68 -6.73 -19.45 3.66
CA CYS A 68 -6.68 -20.65 4.48
C CYS A 68 -7.04 -20.42 5.97
N VAL A 69 -7.42 -19.20 6.38
CA VAL A 69 -7.76 -18.90 7.79
C VAL A 69 -9.03 -19.62 8.19
N GLY A 70 -8.99 -20.32 9.33
CA GLY A 70 -10.14 -20.99 9.93
C GLY A 70 -10.33 -22.44 9.52
N ILE A 71 -9.34 -23.07 8.87
CA ILE A 71 -9.33 -24.52 8.60
C ILE A 71 -7.97 -25.05 9.06
N ASP A 72 -7.93 -25.87 10.11
CA ASP A 72 -6.68 -26.55 10.47
C ASP A 72 -6.29 -27.61 9.43
N PHE A 73 -5.07 -28.16 9.52
CA PHE A 73 -4.60 -29.22 8.59
C PHE A 73 -5.53 -30.46 8.53
N ASN A 74 -6.45 -30.62 9.49
CA ASN A 74 -7.42 -31.68 9.58
C ASN A 74 -8.85 -31.27 9.10
N GLY A 75 -9.04 -30.04 8.64
CA GLY A 75 -10.33 -29.56 8.14
C GLY A 75 -11.24 -28.96 9.21
N ASN A 76 -10.77 -28.78 10.45
CA ASN A 76 -11.59 -28.30 11.56
C ASN A 76 -11.56 -26.77 11.66
N VAL A 77 -12.72 -26.19 12.01
CA VAL A 77 -12.88 -24.73 12.09
C VAL A 77 -12.51 -24.25 13.49
N ASN A 78 -11.32 -23.65 13.63
CA ASN A 78 -10.90 -23.02 14.88
C ASN A 78 -11.60 -21.67 15.07
N ALA A 79 -12.63 -21.64 15.92
CA ALA A 79 -13.43 -20.45 16.22
C ALA A 79 -12.64 -19.35 16.96
N ASP A 80 -11.56 -19.72 17.65
CA ASP A 80 -10.79 -18.81 18.51
C ASP A 80 -9.84 -17.89 17.72
N TYR A 81 -9.65 -18.13 16.43
CA TYR A 81 -8.77 -17.35 15.56
C TYR A 81 -9.35 -15.98 15.16
N PHE A 82 -10.64 -15.75 15.39
CA PHE A 82 -11.31 -14.47 15.16
C PHE A 82 -11.03 -13.43 16.27
N GLN A 83 -10.36 -13.82 17.36
CA GLN A 83 -10.12 -12.95 18.52
C GLN A 83 -8.79 -12.16 18.44
N LEU A 84 -7.91 -12.46 17.49
CA LEU A 84 -6.67 -11.70 17.30
C LEU A 84 -6.97 -10.38 16.56
N PRO A 85 -6.33 -9.25 16.93
CA PRO A 85 -6.50 -7.99 16.22
C PRO A 85 -5.83 -8.08 14.84
N LEU A 86 -6.55 -8.68 13.88
CA LEU A 86 -6.14 -8.77 12.49
C LEU A 86 -6.09 -7.36 11.88
N PRO A 87 -5.09 -7.07 11.03
CA PRO A 87 -5.14 -5.86 10.21
C PRO A 87 -6.45 -5.85 9.41
N PRO A 88 -7.13 -4.69 9.30
CA PRO A 88 -8.45 -4.63 8.69
C PRO A 88 -8.39 -5.21 7.29
N THR A 89 -9.25 -6.19 7.04
CA THR A 89 -9.35 -6.90 5.75
C THR A 89 -9.55 -5.90 4.61
N VAL A 90 -9.11 -6.25 3.40
CA VAL A 90 -9.25 -5.38 2.22
C VAL A 90 -10.71 -4.96 1.98
N SER A 91 -11.68 -5.80 2.34
CA SER A 91 -13.12 -5.48 2.32
C SER A 91 -13.48 -4.35 3.28
N VAL A 92 -13.03 -4.40 4.53
CA VAL A 92 -13.27 -3.36 5.56
C VAL A 92 -12.59 -2.04 5.16
N GLN A 93 -11.37 -2.09 4.63
CA GLN A 93 -10.68 -0.90 4.14
C GLN A 93 -11.40 -0.27 2.94
N ARG A 94 -11.94 -1.08 2.03
CA ARG A 94 -12.74 -0.62 0.89
C ARG A 94 -14.07 0.00 1.32
N GLU A 95 -14.75 -0.60 2.29
CA GLU A 95 -15.99 -0.05 2.83
C GLU A 95 -15.74 1.30 3.52
N ARG A 96 -14.70 1.38 4.35
CA ARG A 96 -14.28 2.62 5.01
C ARG A 96 -13.93 3.70 3.99
N ALA A 97 -13.08 3.38 3.01
CA ALA A 97 -12.70 4.32 1.96
C ALA A 97 -13.87 4.74 1.05
N GLY A 98 -14.85 3.85 0.87
CA GLY A 98 -16.06 4.13 0.09
C GLY A 98 -16.98 5.16 0.75
N LYS A 99 -16.98 5.21 2.10
CA LYS A 99 -17.74 6.18 2.90
C LYS A 99 -17.01 7.52 3.07
N MET A 100 -15.70 7.58 2.80
CA MET A 100 -14.93 8.81 2.95
C MET A 100 -15.23 9.82 1.86
N THR A 101 -15.33 11.06 2.28
CA THR A 101 -15.59 12.24 1.47
C THR A 101 -14.31 13.04 1.30
N LEU A 102 -14.35 14.04 0.42
CA LEU A 102 -13.23 14.95 0.27
C LEU A 102 -12.99 15.79 1.53
N ALA A 103 -14.03 16.10 2.30
CA ALA A 103 -13.90 16.84 3.56
C ALA A 103 -12.99 16.09 4.55
N ASP A 104 -13.08 14.75 4.59
CA ASP A 104 -12.24 13.89 5.43
C ASP A 104 -10.76 13.93 5.03
N VAL A 105 -10.49 14.27 3.76
CA VAL A 105 -9.13 14.35 3.20
C VAL A 105 -8.59 15.78 3.20
N GLY A 106 -9.48 16.79 3.12
CA GLY A 106 -9.13 18.20 2.98
C GLY A 106 -8.25 18.73 4.12
N GLY A 107 -8.47 18.22 5.33
CA GLY A 107 -7.62 18.53 6.50
C GLY A 107 -6.14 18.18 6.31
N TYR A 108 -5.80 17.30 5.36
CA TYR A 108 -4.44 16.82 5.12
C TYR A 108 -3.76 17.44 3.91
N PHE A 109 -4.42 18.35 3.18
CA PHE A 109 -3.86 18.98 1.97
C PHE A 109 -2.57 19.78 2.20
N HIS A 110 -2.31 20.16 3.45
CA HIS A 110 -1.05 20.80 3.87
C HIS A 110 0.15 19.84 3.89
N LEU A 111 -0.07 18.52 3.79
CA LEU A 111 0.98 17.50 3.80
C LEU A 111 1.25 16.95 2.39
N PRO A 112 2.45 16.39 2.15
CA PRO A 112 2.68 15.49 1.03
C PRO A 112 1.67 14.34 1.02
N ILE A 113 1.29 13.88 -0.16
CA ILE A 113 0.24 12.86 -0.27
C ILE A 113 0.65 11.54 0.41
N GLU A 114 1.94 11.24 0.44
CA GLU A 114 2.53 10.10 1.13
C GLU A 114 2.20 10.18 2.63
N LYS A 115 2.46 11.33 3.25
CA LYS A 115 2.19 11.57 4.67
C LYS A 115 0.71 11.68 5.00
N ALA A 116 -0.09 12.28 4.12
CA ALA A 116 -1.54 12.29 4.27
C ALA A 116 -2.10 10.85 4.23
N SER A 117 -1.62 10.03 3.31
CA SER A 117 -2.06 8.65 3.13
C SER A 117 -1.73 7.75 4.34
N GLU A 118 -0.53 7.94 4.92
CA GLU A 118 -0.11 7.27 6.15
C GLU A 118 -1.03 7.62 7.33
N ARG A 119 -1.36 8.91 7.50
CA ARG A 119 -2.26 9.38 8.56
C ARG A 119 -3.71 8.92 8.38
N LEU A 120 -4.14 8.73 7.14
CA LEU A 120 -5.47 8.24 6.80
C LEU A 120 -5.55 6.70 6.83
N HIS A 121 -4.41 6.00 6.96
CA HIS A 121 -4.28 4.55 6.81
C HIS A 121 -4.85 4.05 5.47
N LEU A 122 -4.59 4.79 4.40
CA LEU A 122 -5.03 4.48 3.05
C LEU A 122 -3.84 4.51 2.08
N CYS A 123 -3.91 3.72 1.01
CA CYS A 123 -2.94 3.84 -0.07
C CYS A 123 -3.10 5.19 -0.80
N PRO A 124 -2.02 5.81 -1.29
CA PRO A 124 -2.09 7.06 -2.05
C PRO A 124 -3.05 7.02 -3.24
N THR A 125 -3.22 5.85 -3.86
CA THR A 125 -4.16 5.62 -4.98
C THR A 125 -5.62 5.80 -4.55
N VAL A 126 -5.97 5.33 -3.36
CA VAL A 126 -7.33 5.49 -2.78
C VAL A 126 -7.58 6.95 -2.44
N VAL A 127 -6.61 7.62 -1.80
CA VAL A 127 -6.68 9.06 -1.50
C VAL A 127 -6.87 9.88 -2.77
N LYS A 128 -6.10 9.59 -3.83
CA LYS A 128 -6.28 10.23 -5.16
C LYS A 128 -7.67 9.97 -5.74
N LYS A 129 -8.24 8.77 -5.56
CA LYS A 129 -9.59 8.43 -6.05
C LYS A 129 -10.66 9.24 -5.32
N ILE A 130 -10.56 9.37 -3.99
CA ILE A 130 -11.44 10.22 -3.18
C ILE A 130 -11.32 11.68 -3.63
N CYS A 131 -10.08 12.15 -3.85
CA CYS A 131 -9.82 13.50 -4.34
C CYS A 131 -10.49 13.79 -5.67
N ARG A 132 -10.32 12.90 -6.65
CA ARG A 132 -10.94 13.02 -7.97
C ARG A 132 -12.46 13.00 -7.91
N LYS A 133 -13.05 12.14 -7.04
CA LYS A 133 -14.50 12.08 -6.83
C LYS A 133 -15.05 13.39 -6.26
N GLY A 134 -14.29 14.07 -5.41
CA GLY A 134 -14.64 15.39 -4.86
C GLY A 134 -14.24 16.58 -5.74
N GLY A 135 -13.82 16.39 -6.99
CA GLY A 135 -13.46 17.50 -7.89
C GLY A 135 -12.01 18.00 -7.78
N VAL A 136 -11.18 17.39 -6.93
CA VAL A 136 -9.74 17.70 -6.82
C VAL A 136 -8.94 16.75 -7.71
N GLY A 137 -8.72 17.17 -8.96
CA GLY A 137 -7.95 16.37 -9.93
C GLY A 137 -6.47 16.19 -9.56
N ARG A 138 -5.88 17.13 -8.83
CA ARG A 138 -4.47 17.13 -8.42
C ARG A 138 -4.32 17.55 -6.97
N TRP A 139 -3.49 16.81 -6.23
CA TRP A 139 -3.19 17.09 -4.83
C TRP A 139 -2.63 18.51 -4.64
N PRO A 140 -3.28 19.38 -3.85
CA PRO A 140 -2.98 20.83 -3.83
C PRO A 140 -1.75 21.24 -3.02
N TYR A 141 -0.97 20.28 -2.50
CA TYR A 141 0.24 20.53 -1.69
C TYR A 141 1.21 21.56 -2.29
N ARG A 142 1.55 21.41 -3.58
CA ARG A 142 2.48 22.34 -4.24
C ARG A 142 1.95 23.77 -4.32
N LYS A 143 0.65 23.92 -4.52
CA LYS A 143 -0.01 25.24 -4.62
C LYS A 143 -0.08 25.89 -3.24
N ILE A 144 -0.43 25.12 -2.21
CA ILE A 144 -0.44 25.54 -0.80
C ILE A 144 0.95 26.05 -0.40
N GLN A 145 2.00 25.28 -0.67
CA GLN A 145 3.38 25.67 -0.36
C GLN A 145 3.83 26.95 -1.07
N CYS A 146 3.39 27.16 -2.32
CA CYS A 146 3.68 28.39 -3.05
C CYS A 146 3.04 29.61 -2.36
N ILE A 147 1.78 29.49 -1.97
CA ILE A 147 1.03 30.56 -1.29
C ILE A 147 1.60 30.81 0.10
N GLU A 148 1.95 29.77 0.86
CA GLU A 148 2.57 29.91 2.19
C GLU A 148 3.90 30.66 2.13
N ARG A 149 4.75 30.36 1.13
CA ARG A 149 5.98 31.13 0.91
C ARG A 149 5.67 32.59 0.58
N LYS A 150 4.69 32.86 -0.28
CA LYS A 150 4.31 34.23 -0.64
C LYS A 150 3.81 35.02 0.57
N ILE A 151 3.02 34.39 1.43
CA ILE A 151 2.56 34.98 2.70
C ILE A 151 3.74 35.25 3.62
N LEU A 152 4.72 34.34 3.70
CA LEU A 152 5.92 34.55 4.52
C LEU A 152 6.73 35.75 4.04
N GLU A 153 6.98 35.87 2.75
CA GLU A 153 7.68 37.01 2.14
C GLU A 153 6.96 38.34 2.43
N LEU A 154 5.65 38.39 2.24
CA LEU A 154 4.85 39.58 2.52
C LEU A 154 4.87 39.95 4.02
N ARG A 155 4.84 38.94 4.91
CA ARG A 155 4.98 39.16 6.35
C ARG A 155 6.35 39.70 6.74
N GLU A 156 7.41 39.33 6.03
CA GLU A 156 8.74 39.90 6.25
C GLU A 156 8.84 41.34 5.75
N GLN A 157 8.19 41.66 4.62
CA GLN A 157 8.09 43.03 4.10
C GLN A 157 7.32 43.95 5.05
N LEU A 158 6.21 43.45 5.63
CA LEU A 158 5.40 44.18 6.61
C LEU A 158 6.24 44.67 7.81
N LYS A 159 7.22 43.87 8.26
CA LYS A 159 8.10 44.23 9.38
C LYS A 159 9.04 45.40 9.06
N ARG A 160 9.31 45.68 7.77
CA ARG A 160 10.30 46.66 7.31
C ARG A 160 9.71 47.96 6.77
N GLU A 161 8.44 47.96 6.37
CA GLU A 161 7.79 49.09 5.68
C GLU A 161 7.16 50.13 6.64
N ASP A 162 6.70 51.26 6.08
CA ASP A 162 5.99 52.36 6.78
C ASP A 162 4.46 52.21 6.71
N GLU A 163 3.74 52.92 7.58
CA GLU A 163 2.29 52.77 7.87
C GLU A 163 1.31 52.74 6.68
N PRO A 164 1.49 53.50 5.57
CA PRO A 164 0.60 53.37 4.40
C PRO A 164 0.92 52.15 3.54
N LYS A 165 2.18 51.69 3.51
CA LYS A 165 2.59 50.48 2.78
C LYS A 165 2.26 49.23 3.59
N ARG A 166 2.44 49.27 4.91
CA ARG A 166 2.01 48.21 5.83
C ARG A 166 0.53 47.84 5.68
N SER A 167 -0.35 48.83 5.58
CA SER A 167 -1.80 48.59 5.39
C SER A 167 -2.09 47.87 4.07
N ARG A 168 -1.36 48.18 2.99
CA ARG A 168 -1.49 47.52 1.68
C ARG A 168 -0.95 46.09 1.73
N THR A 169 0.24 45.91 2.27
CA THR A 169 0.91 44.61 2.44
C THR A 169 0.09 43.67 3.32
N GLN A 170 -0.56 44.20 4.37
CA GLN A 170 -1.48 43.43 5.21
C GLN A 170 -2.74 42.97 4.45
N ALA A 171 -3.35 43.85 3.66
CA ALA A 171 -4.51 43.49 2.84
C ALA A 171 -4.16 42.39 1.81
N GLU A 172 -2.96 42.44 1.22
CA GLU A 172 -2.47 41.37 0.33
C GLU A 172 -2.30 40.04 1.09
N ILE A 173 -1.71 40.05 2.29
CA ILE A 173 -1.59 38.85 3.13
C ILE A 173 -2.96 38.23 3.39
N ASP A 174 -3.96 39.04 3.75
CA ASP A 174 -5.31 38.57 4.07
C ASP A 174 -6.01 37.97 2.83
N GLU A 175 -5.72 38.48 1.63
CA GLU A 175 -6.21 37.90 0.38
C GLU A 175 -5.56 36.54 0.09
N TRP A 176 -4.23 36.44 0.23
CA TRP A 176 -3.52 35.18 0.05
C TRP A 176 -3.96 34.12 1.06
N GLN A 177 -4.23 34.51 2.30
CA GLN A 177 -4.79 33.63 3.32
C GLN A 177 -6.20 33.16 2.95
N ARG A 178 -7.08 34.05 2.50
CA ARG A 178 -8.42 33.66 2.00
C ARG A 178 -8.35 32.68 0.83
N ASN A 179 -7.40 32.87 -0.09
CA ASN A 179 -7.17 31.94 -1.19
C ASN A 179 -6.64 30.57 -0.69
N LEU A 180 -5.74 30.57 0.30
CA LEU A 180 -5.25 29.36 0.95
C LEU A 180 -6.38 28.56 1.60
N ASP A 181 -7.25 29.24 2.35
CA ASP A 181 -8.41 28.64 3.01
C ASP A 181 -9.41 28.10 1.98
N LYS A 182 -9.59 28.80 0.86
CA LYS A 182 -10.39 28.28 -0.26
C LYS A 182 -9.81 27.00 -0.86
N ILE A 183 -8.49 26.82 -0.87
CA ILE A 183 -7.86 25.59 -1.37
C ILE A 183 -7.95 24.45 -0.33
N ARG A 184 -7.84 24.78 0.97
CA ARG A 184 -7.93 23.82 2.06
C ARG A 184 -9.35 23.35 2.35
N TYR A 185 -10.32 24.25 2.25
CA TYR A 185 -11.72 24.04 2.69
C TYR A 185 -12.76 24.31 1.60
N GLY A 186 -12.41 25.01 0.52
CA GLY A 186 -13.33 25.39 -0.57
C GLY A 186 -13.68 24.25 -1.53
N VAL A 187 -13.60 23.00 -1.05
CA VAL A 187 -14.18 21.85 -1.73
C VAL A 187 -15.21 21.18 -0.80
N ALA A 188 -16.01 22.03 -0.15
CA ALA A 188 -17.24 21.68 0.50
C ALA A 188 -18.38 22.45 -0.18
N ARG A 189 -19.45 21.71 -0.50
CA ARG A 189 -20.74 22.12 -1.11
C ARG A 189 -20.79 22.08 -2.64
N THR A 190 -20.87 20.87 -3.17
CA THR A 190 -21.84 20.60 -4.23
C THR A 190 -22.89 19.68 -3.62
N ASP A 191 -24.14 20.17 -3.61
CA ASP A 191 -25.36 19.47 -3.20
C ASP A 191 -25.55 18.10 -3.86
#